data_AF-A0A0T7BQ27-F1
#
_entry.id   AF-A0A0T7BQ27-F1
#
_cell.length_a   1.000
_cell.length_b   1.000
_cell.length_c   1.000
_cell.angle_alpha   90.00
_cell.angle_beta   90.00
_cell.angle_gamma   90.00
#
_symmetry.space_group_name_H-M   'P 1'
#
loop_
_entity.id
_entity.type
_entity.pdbx_description
1 polymer ?
#
loop_
_entity_poly.entity_id
_entity_poly.type
_entity_poly.pdbx_seq_one_letter_code
_entity_poly.pdbx_strand_id
1 'polypeptide(L)'
;MSAFAISFGGKRHYLSTGYTDSKANRKLAEMKARQIELHILCNNFDVTLERYRPQSQQVEFASSSENKTHASLADLWDSYTEYK
;
A
#
# COMPACT_ATOMS: atom_id res chain seq x y z
N MET A 1 1.70 -10.30 6.93
CA MET A 1 0.59 -9.40 6.56
C MET A 1 -0.18 -10.05 5.43
N SER A 2 -1.51 -10.09 5.49
CA SER A 2 -2.34 -10.67 4.42
C SER A 2 -2.61 -9.64 3.32
N ALA A 3 -2.51 -10.05 2.05
CA ALA A 3 -2.72 -9.20 0.88
C ALA A 3 -3.38 -10.00 -0.25
N PHE A 4 -4.07 -9.31 -1.16
CA PHE A 4 -4.68 -9.91 -2.35
C PHE A 4 -4.41 -9.06 -3.60
N ALA A 5 -4.46 -9.68 -4.77
CA ALA A 5 -4.20 -9.03 -6.05
C ALA A 5 -5.42 -9.15 -6.96
N ILE A 6 -5.73 -8.07 -7.68
CA ILE A 6 -6.82 -7.99 -8.66
C ILE A 6 -6.23 -7.52 -9.99
N SER A 7 -6.68 -8.09 -11.10
CA SER A 7 -6.34 -7.58 -12.43
C SER A 7 -7.56 -6.89 -13.03
N PHE A 8 -7.45 -5.59 -13.32
CA PHE A 8 -8.52 -4.80 -13.94
C PHE A 8 -7.94 -3.83 -14.97
N GLY A 9 -8.62 -3.69 -16.13
CA GLY A 9 -8.21 -2.75 -17.18
C GLY A 9 -6.78 -2.99 -17.73
N GLY A 10 -6.31 -4.24 -17.72
CA GLY A 10 -4.94 -4.59 -18.13
C GLY A 10 -3.85 -4.26 -17.10
N LYS A 11 -4.21 -3.76 -15.91
CA LYS A 11 -3.28 -3.45 -14.82
C LYS A 11 -3.51 -4.39 -13.63
N ARG A 12 -2.43 -4.73 -12.91
CA ARG A 12 -2.49 -5.48 -11.65
C ARG A 12 -2.49 -4.50 -10.48
N HIS A 13 -3.48 -4.65 -9.61
CA HIS A 13 -3.64 -3.88 -8.38
C HIS A 13 -3.41 -4.79 -7.18
N TYR A 14 -2.55 -4.37 -6.26
CA TYR A 14 -2.24 -5.10 -5.04
C TYR A 14 -2.85 -4.35 -3.85
N LEU A 15 -3.70 -5.02 -3.08
CA LEU A 15 -4.29 -4.49 -1.85
C LEU A 15 -3.81 -5.28 -0.64
N SER A 16 -3.12 -4.60 0.26
CA SER A 16 -2.82 -5.11 1.59
C SER A 16 -3.96 -4.77 2.54
N THR A 17 -4.49 -5.76 3.25
CA THR A 17 -5.57 -5.52 4.23
C THR A 17 -5.04 -5.00 5.57
N GLY A 18 -3.72 -4.94 5.76
CA GLY A 18 -3.09 -4.48 7.00
C GLY A 18 -3.21 -5.47 8.18
N TYR A 19 -3.93 -6.58 7.99
CA TYR A 19 -4.11 -7.60 9.02
C TYR A 19 -2.95 -8.59 9.08
N THR A 20 -2.74 -9.15 10.27
CA THR A 20 -1.80 -10.26 10.50
C THR A 20 -2.20 -11.48 9.66
N ASP A 21 -1.21 -12.28 9.26
CA ASP A 21 -1.50 -13.47 8.46
C ASP A 21 -2.11 -14.55 9.37
N SER A 22 -3.42 -14.74 9.23
CA SER A 22 -4.23 -15.72 9.97
C SER A 22 -5.27 -16.30 9.01
N LYS A 23 -5.70 -17.54 9.23
CA LYS A 23 -6.71 -18.21 8.39
C LYS A 23 -7.99 -17.39 8.26
N ALA A 24 -8.41 -16.70 9.33
CA ALA A 24 -9.57 -15.81 9.31
C ALA A 24 -9.33 -14.56 8.44
N ASN A 25 -8.17 -13.93 8.58
CA ASN A 25 -7.81 -12.72 7.84
C ASN A 25 -7.57 -13.00 6.36
N ARG A 26 -7.07 -14.18 6.01
CA ARG A 26 -6.96 -14.63 4.62
C ARG A 26 -8.33 -14.81 3.96
N LYS A 27 -9.28 -15.44 4.67
CA LYS A 27 -10.68 -15.52 4.19
C LYS A 27 -11.31 -14.14 4.01
N LEU A 28 -11.03 -13.22 4.93
CA LEU A 28 -11.53 -11.84 4.84
C LEU A 28 -10.94 -11.11 3.62
N ALA A 29 -9.64 -11.27 3.35
CA ALA A 29 -9.00 -10.74 2.16
C ALA A 29 -9.62 -11.32 0.86
N GLU A 30 -9.87 -12.62 0.82
CA GLU A 30 -10.56 -13.28 -0.31
C GLU A 30 -12.00 -12.77 -0.50
N MET A 31 -12.76 -12.58 0.58
CA MET A 31 -14.12 -12.01 0.51
C MET A 31 -14.09 -10.59 -0.05
N LYS A 32 -13.12 -9.77 0.35
CA LYS A 32 -12.93 -8.42 -0.19
C LYS A 32 -12.54 -8.45 -1.68
N ALA A 33 -11.68 -9.38 -2.08
CA ALA A 33 -11.34 -9.58 -3.48
C ALA A 33 -12.58 -9.87 -4.34
N ARG A 34 -13.42 -10.83 -3.91
CA ARG A 34 -14.67 -11.17 -4.61
C ARG A 34 -15.66 -10.01 -4.65
N GLN A 35 -15.75 -9.22 -3.58
CA GLN A 35 -16.58 -8.03 -3.56
C GLN A 35 -16.13 -7.04 -4.66
N ILE A 36 -14.82 -6.84 -4.80
CA ILE A 36 -14.28 -5.95 -5.84
C ILE A 36 -14.51 -6.52 -7.25
N GLU A 37 -14.37 -7.83 -7.44
CA GLU A 37 -14.71 -8.49 -8.71
C GLU A 37 -16.17 -8.28 -9.10
N LEU A 38 -17.10 -8.37 -8.14
CA LEU A 38 -18.51 -8.06 -8.38
C LEU A 38 -18.71 -6.59 -8.78
N HIS A 39 -18.02 -5.66 -8.12
CA HIS A 39 -18.10 -4.24 -8.47
C HIS A 39 -17.54 -3.95 -9.87
N ILE A 40 -16.50 -4.67 -10.29
CA ILE A 40 -15.97 -4.67 -11.66
C ILE A 40 -17.05 -5.12 -12.66
N LEU A 41 -17.74 -6.23 -12.39
CA LEU A 41 -18.81 -6.74 -13.25
C LEU A 41 -19.99 -5.77 -13.35
N CYS A 42 -20.34 -5.10 -12.24
CA CYS A 42 -21.39 -4.10 -12.19
C CYS A 42 -20.99 -2.74 -12.76
N ASN A 43 -19.78 -2.61 -13.35
CA ASN A 43 -19.24 -1.37 -13.90
C ASN A 43 -19.21 -0.18 -12.90
N ASN A 44 -19.19 -0.49 -11.60
CA ASN A 44 -19.10 0.45 -10.49
C ASN A 44 -17.73 0.35 -9.80
N PHE A 45 -16.71 -0.06 -10.56
CA PHE A 45 -15.36 -0.17 -10.05
C PHE A 45 -14.68 1.19 -10.05
N ASP A 46 -14.31 1.63 -8.86
CA ASP A 46 -13.56 2.85 -8.66
C ASP A 46 -12.08 2.57 -8.90
N VAL A 47 -11.57 3.01 -10.05
CA VAL A 47 -10.18 2.81 -10.49
C VAL A 47 -9.18 3.44 -9.51
N THR A 48 -9.62 4.43 -8.73
CA THR A 48 -8.79 5.10 -7.72
C THR A 48 -8.47 4.20 -6.53
N LEU A 49 -9.17 3.07 -6.36
CA LEU A 49 -9.08 2.17 -5.20
C LEU A 49 -9.27 2.86 -3.82
N GLU A 50 -9.59 4.15 -3.78
CA GLU A 50 -9.73 4.94 -2.56
C GLU A 50 -10.87 4.42 -1.68
N ARG A 51 -11.95 3.93 -2.29
CA ARG A 51 -13.10 3.35 -1.59
C ARG A 51 -12.84 1.98 -0.98
N TYR A 52 -11.82 1.26 -1.47
CA TYR A 52 -11.52 -0.11 -1.03
C TYR A 52 -10.32 -0.17 -0.09
N ARG A 53 -9.57 0.93 0.04
CA ARG A 53 -8.43 1.03 0.93
C ARG A 53 -8.91 1.21 2.37
N PRO A 54 -8.40 0.42 3.34
CA PRO A 54 -8.73 0.65 4.74
C PRO A 54 -8.27 2.05 5.15
N GLN A 55 -9.10 2.75 5.90
CA GLN A 55 -8.88 4.15 6.34
C GLN A 55 -7.54 4.34 7.07
N SER A 56 -6.98 3.27 7.66
CA SER A 56 -5.63 3.25 8.24
C SER A 56 -4.50 3.50 7.23
N GLN A 57 -4.71 3.23 5.94
CA GLN A 57 -3.76 3.54 4.87
C GLN A 57 -4.13 4.79 4.05
N GLN A 58 -5.28 5.41 4.30
CA GLN A 58 -5.58 6.74 3.72
C GLN A 58 -4.67 7.83 4.31
N VAL A 59 -3.99 7.55 5.42
CA VAL A 59 -3.07 8.49 6.07
C VAL A 59 -1.71 8.61 5.36
N GLU A 60 -1.34 7.70 4.45
CA GLU A 60 0.05 7.67 3.91
C GLU A 60 0.26 8.36 2.56
N PHE A 61 -0.77 9.00 1.98
CA PHE A 61 -0.58 9.88 0.80
C PHE A 61 -1.03 11.32 1.02
N ALA A 62 -1.30 11.71 2.28
CA ALA A 62 -1.22 13.12 2.64
C ALA A 62 0.26 13.48 2.79
N SER A 63 0.93 13.75 1.66
CA SER A 63 2.05 14.68 1.53
C SER A 63 2.79 15.01 2.84
N SER A 64 3.51 14.04 3.42
CA SER A 64 4.61 14.38 4.31
C SER A 64 5.76 14.84 3.42
N SER A 65 5.66 16.10 2.99
CA SER A 65 6.83 16.93 2.70
C SER A 65 7.56 17.16 4.02
N GLU A 66 7.99 16.08 4.68
CA GLU A 66 9.00 16.14 5.70
C GLU A 66 10.29 16.37 4.93
N ASN A 67 10.72 17.64 4.92
CA ASN A 67 12.09 18.04 4.63
C ASN A 67 13.00 17.36 5.67
N LYS A 68 13.17 16.03 5.55
CA LYS A 68 14.28 15.34 6.17
C LYS A 68 15.46 15.77 5.33
N THR A 69 16.21 16.72 5.85
CA THR A 69 17.59 17.00 5.49
C THR A 69 18.36 15.69 5.61
N HIS A 70 18.25 14.85 4.58
CA HIS A 70 19.10 13.70 4.40
C HIS A 70 20.49 14.31 4.27
N ALA A 71 21.33 14.09 5.29
CA ALA A 71 22.75 14.42 5.21
C ALA A 71 23.24 13.93 3.85
N SER A 72 23.91 14.81 3.10
CA SER A 72 24.41 14.46 1.79
C SER A 72 25.31 13.24 1.94
N LEU A 73 25.35 12.37 0.93
CA LEU A 73 26.29 11.23 0.92
C LEU A 73 27.73 11.71 1.19
N ALA A 74 28.05 12.93 0.76
CA ALA A 74 29.32 13.59 1.07
C ALA A 74 29.53 13.83 2.58
N ASP A 75 28.52 14.35 3.29
CA ASP A 75 28.62 14.62 4.75
C ASP A 75 28.80 13.32 5.55
N LEU A 76 28.15 12.22 5.11
CA LEU A 76 28.33 10.90 5.71
C LEU A 76 29.73 10.34 5.46
N TRP A 77 30.29 10.58 4.28
CA TRP A 77 31.63 10.12 3.92
C TRP A 77 32.72 10.85 4.71
N ASP A 78 32.59 12.16 4.85
CA ASP A 78 33.54 12.97 5.62
C ASP A 78 33.55 12.53 7.09
N SER A 79 32.37 12.37 7.72
CA SER A 79 32.27 11.88 9.10
C SER A 79 32.85 10.47 9.30
N TYR A 80 32.82 9.61 8.26
CA TYR A 80 33.42 8.28 8.33
C TYR A 80 34.94 8.35 8.27
N THR A 81 35.51 9.22 7.44
CA THR A 81 36.97 9.37 7.32
C THR A 81 37.61 10.09 8.50
N GLU A 82 36.84 10.91 9.22
CA GLU A 82 37.30 11.68 10.38
C GLU A 82 37.27 10.86 11.69
N TYR A 83 36.56 9.72 11.70
CA TYR A 83 36.56 8.79 12.84
C TYR A 83 37.88 7.99 12.88
N LYS A 84 38.76 8.34 13.84
CA LYS A 84 39.99 7.62 14.17
C LYS A 84 39.85 6.73 15.40
#